data_AF-A0A9Q5U957-F1
#
_entry.id   AF-A0A9Q5U957-F1
#
_cell.length_a   1.000
_cell.length_b   1.000
_cell.length_c   1.000
_cell.angle_alpha   90.00
_cell.angle_beta   90.00
_cell.angle_gamma   90.00
#
_symmetry.space_group_name_H-M   'P 1'
#
loop_
_entity.id
_entity.type
_entity.pdbx_description
1 polymer ?
#
loop_
_entity_poly.entity_id
_entity_poly.type
_entity_poly.pdbx_seq_one_letter_code
_entity_poly.pdbx_strand_id
1 'polypeptide(L)'
;MQINKVMSLLDILTSWLEDNINMESDLFFDNDVDNTTSESLYPAVEKANAVLSKLASLSSETIQATRQRLQDAVEGKGEVSTADVKELLLATRYLMLTTDGE
;
A
#
# COMPACT_ATOMS: atom_id res chain seq x y z
N MET A 1 -5.46 12.21 -4.74
CA MET A 1 -6.16 11.09 -4.08
C MET A 1 -5.86 11.13 -2.57
N GLN A 2 -6.84 11.22 -1.67
CA GLN A 2 -6.58 11.23 -0.21
C GLN A 2 -6.33 9.79 0.27
N ILE A 3 -5.08 9.33 0.27
CA ILE A 3 -4.72 7.98 0.72
C ILE A 3 -5.23 7.65 2.12
N ASN A 4 -5.26 8.64 3.00
CA ASN A 4 -5.85 8.51 4.33
C ASN A 4 -7.33 8.06 4.27
N LYS A 5 -8.10 8.52 3.28
CA LYS A 5 -9.50 8.12 3.10
C LYS A 5 -9.63 6.68 2.60
N VAL A 6 -8.71 6.26 1.72
CA VAL A 6 -8.68 4.87 1.22
C VAL A 6 -8.28 3.90 2.33
N MET A 7 -7.32 4.28 3.18
CA MET A 7 -6.94 3.51 4.37
C MET A 7 -8.11 3.32 5.32
N SER A 8 -8.82 4.39 5.67
CA SER A 8 -9.99 4.28 6.56
C SER A 8 -11.09 3.39 5.98
N LEU A 9 -11.29 3.39 4.66
CA LEU A 9 -12.24 2.49 4.00
C LEU A 9 -11.77 1.03 4.02
N LEU A 10 -10.47 0.79 3.85
CA LEU A 10 -9.90 -0.56 3.94
C LEU A 10 -9.92 -1.11 5.37
N ASP A 11 -9.73 -0.26 6.39
CA ASP A 11 -9.88 -0.67 7.79
C ASP A 11 -11.32 -1.11 8.09
N ILE A 12 -12.31 -0.34 7.63
CA ILE A 12 -13.73 -0.69 7.75
C ILE A 12 -14.02 -2.01 7.02
N LEU A 13 -13.51 -2.16 5.79
CA LEU A 13 -13.68 -3.39 5.02
C LEU A 13 -13.03 -4.59 5.71
N THR A 14 -11.87 -4.39 6.35
CA THR A 14 -11.16 -5.45 7.10
C THR A 14 -12.02 -5.93 8.29
N SER A 15 -12.59 -4.99 9.06
CA SER A 15 -13.50 -5.32 10.16
C SER A 15 -14.72 -6.09 9.68
N TRP A 16 -15.33 -5.68 8.56
CA TRP A 16 -16.50 -6.39 8.02
C TRP A 16 -16.17 -7.79 7.50
N LEU A 17 -14.98 -7.99 6.90
CA LEU A 17 -14.52 -9.30 6.46
C LEU A 17 -14.21 -10.22 7.65
N GLU A 18 -13.66 -9.68 8.74
CA GLU A 18 -13.42 -10.42 9.98
C GLU A 18 -14.74 -10.85 10.64
N ASP A 19 -15.71 -9.94 10.75
CA ASP A 19 -17.05 -10.24 11.27
C ASP A 19 -17.77 -11.32 10.44
N ASN A 20 -17.53 -11.31 9.11
CA ASN A 20 -18.03 -12.34 8.19
C ASN A 20 -17.40 -13.71 8.46
N ILE A 21 -16.08 -13.76 8.63
CA ILE A 21 -15.36 -15.01 8.93
C ILE A 21 -15.79 -15.59 10.27
N ASN A 22 -16.01 -14.73 11.27
CA ASN A 22 -16.48 -15.14 12.60
C ASN A 22 -17.99 -15.48 12.63
N MET A 23 -18.72 -15.29 11.52
CA MET A 23 -20.17 -15.43 11.41
C MET A 23 -20.94 -14.61 12.47
N GLU A 24 -20.36 -13.49 12.92
CA GLU A 24 -20.96 -12.59 13.92
C GLU A 24 -21.92 -11.57 13.28
N SER A 25 -22.01 -11.56 11.94
CA SER A 25 -22.82 -10.63 11.15
C SER A 25 -23.77 -11.35 10.20
N ASP A 26 -24.98 -10.80 10.03
CA ASP A 26 -25.96 -11.23 9.03
C ASP A 26 -25.57 -10.82 7.59
N LEU A 27 -24.51 -10.02 7.44
CA LEU A 27 -24.02 -9.54 6.15
C LEU A 27 -23.05 -10.57 5.58
N PHE A 28 -23.38 -11.21 4.46
CA PHE A 28 -22.51 -12.17 3.75
C PHE A 28 -21.79 -11.50 2.58
N PHE A 29 -20.46 -11.52 2.60
CA PHE A 29 -19.59 -11.06 1.50
C PHE A 29 -19.16 -12.17 0.54
N ASP A 30 -19.41 -13.42 0.90
CA ASP A 30 -19.04 -14.57 0.08
C ASP A 30 -19.89 -14.61 -1.18
N ASN A 31 -19.22 -14.70 -2.33
CA ASN A 31 -19.86 -14.89 -3.62
C ASN A 31 -19.51 -16.28 -4.16
N ASP A 32 -20.48 -17.19 -4.08
CA ASP A 32 -20.37 -18.57 -4.55
C ASP A 32 -20.16 -18.67 -6.07
N VAL A 33 -20.61 -17.68 -6.84
CA VAL A 33 -20.50 -17.69 -8.31
C VAL A 33 -19.06 -17.50 -8.76
N ASP A 34 -18.33 -16.60 -8.10
CA ASP A 34 -16.93 -16.28 -8.41
C ASP A 34 -15.95 -16.93 -7.43
N ASN A 35 -16.44 -17.81 -6.54
CA ASN A 35 -15.70 -18.47 -5.48
C ASN A 35 -14.85 -17.48 -4.65
N THR A 36 -15.37 -16.26 -4.49
CA THR A 36 -14.70 -15.18 -3.79
C THR A 36 -15.22 -15.17 -2.37
N THR A 37 -14.42 -15.71 -1.45
CA THR A 37 -14.76 -15.78 -0.03
C THR A 37 -14.10 -14.64 0.74
N SER A 38 -14.72 -14.26 1.85
CA SER A 38 -14.21 -13.28 2.80
C SER A 38 -12.85 -13.71 3.35
N GLU A 39 -12.65 -15.02 3.56
CA GLU A 39 -11.35 -15.62 3.91
C GLU A 39 -10.26 -15.38 2.84
N SER A 40 -10.63 -15.36 1.56
CA SER A 40 -9.69 -15.10 0.46
C SER A 40 -9.43 -13.60 0.26
N LEU A 41 -10.42 -12.76 0.55
CA LEU A 41 -10.34 -11.29 0.42
C LEU A 41 -9.59 -10.64 1.57
N TYR A 42 -9.76 -11.13 2.80
CA TYR A 42 -9.13 -10.61 4.01
C TYR A 42 -7.60 -10.40 3.85
N PRO A 43 -6.80 -11.40 3.46
CA PRO A 43 -5.36 -11.22 3.27
C PRO A 43 -4.99 -10.29 2.10
N ALA A 44 -5.88 -10.10 1.13
CA ALA A 44 -5.67 -9.16 0.03
C ALA A 44 -5.90 -7.71 0.48
N VAL A 45 -6.94 -7.47 1.30
CA VAL A 45 -7.25 -6.17 1.89
C VAL A 45 -6.17 -5.74 2.89
N GLU A 46 -5.70 -6.67 3.74
CA GLU A 46 -4.60 -6.41 4.67
C GLU A 46 -3.31 -6.01 3.92
N LYS A 47 -2.95 -6.73 2.87
CA LYS A 47 -1.79 -6.39 2.01
C LYS A 47 -1.96 -5.04 1.35
N ALA A 48 -3.16 -4.71 0.86
CA ALA A 48 -3.44 -3.41 0.27
C ALA A 48 -3.25 -2.29 1.30
N ASN A 49 -3.74 -2.48 2.53
CA ASN A 49 -3.58 -1.50 3.60
C ASN A 49 -2.11 -1.34 4.03
N ALA A 50 -1.35 -2.43 4.10
CA ALA A 50 0.08 -2.39 4.41
C ALA A 50 0.88 -1.64 3.33
N VAL A 51 0.55 -1.87 2.05
CA VAL A 51 1.16 -1.15 0.93
C VAL A 51 0.81 0.33 1.01
N LEU A 52 -0.46 0.68 1.24
CA LEU A 52 -0.88 2.08 1.37
C LEU A 52 -0.24 2.75 2.58
N SER A 53 -0.11 2.07 3.71
CA SER A 53 0.60 2.54 4.91
C SER A 53 2.05 2.87 4.62
N LYS A 54 2.73 1.98 3.90
CA LYS A 54 4.09 2.20 3.46
C LYS A 54 4.20 3.36 2.47
N LEU A 55 3.22 3.50 1.58
CA LEU A 55 3.14 4.62 0.65
C LEU A 55 2.87 5.97 1.35
N ALA A 56 2.01 6.00 2.37
CA ALA A 56 1.76 7.20 3.17
C ALA A 56 2.97 7.61 4.01
N SER A 57 3.76 6.63 4.48
CA SER A 57 5.00 6.88 5.22
C SER A 57 6.15 7.38 4.35
N LEU A 58 6.08 7.21 3.02
CA LEU A 58 7.04 7.76 2.08
C LEU A 58 6.77 9.25 1.91
N SER A 59 7.24 10.04 2.87
CA SER A 59 7.19 11.49 2.77
C SER A 59 8.12 11.98 1.66
N SER A 60 7.82 13.16 1.11
CA SER A 60 8.69 13.82 0.13
C SER A 60 10.13 13.97 0.64
N GLU A 61 10.31 14.11 1.95
CA GLU A 61 11.62 14.23 2.60
C GLU A 61 12.40 12.91 2.55
N THR A 62 11.75 11.77 2.82
CA THR A 62 12.38 10.44 2.72
C THR A 62 12.78 10.15 1.28
N ILE A 63 11.93 10.49 0.32
CA ILE A 63 12.21 10.29 -1.11
C ILE A 63 13.39 11.16 -1.57
N GLN A 64 13.46 12.41 -1.12
CA GLN A 64 14.58 13.30 -1.43
C GLN A 64 15.88 12.84 -0.78
N ALA A 65 15.84 12.40 0.48
CA ALA A 65 17.01 11.85 1.17
C ALA A 65 17.52 10.57 0.49
N THR A 66 16.63 9.68 0.06
CA THR A 66 17.01 8.47 -0.70
C THR A 66 17.55 8.82 -2.09
N ARG A 67 16.99 9.82 -2.78
CA ARG A 67 17.51 10.33 -4.06
C ARG A 67 18.91 10.92 -3.92
N GLN A 68 19.17 11.70 -2.87
CA GLN A 68 20.48 12.28 -2.62
C GLN A 68 21.53 11.20 -2.33
N ARG A 69 21.20 10.20 -1.49
CA ARG A 69 22.09 9.05 -1.22
C ARG A 69 22.45 8.27 -2.49
N LEU A 70 21.48 8.07 -3.39
CA LEU A 70 21.73 7.43 -4.69
C LEU A 70 22.59 8.30 -5.61
N GLN A 71 22.41 9.62 -5.62
CA GLN A 71 23.27 10.55 -6.37
C GLN A 71 24.70 10.51 -5.88
N ASP A 72 24.91 10.56 -4.56
CA ASP A 72 26.23 10.50 -3.95
C ASP A 72 26.94 9.16 -4.26
N ALA A 73 26.17 8.07 -4.31
CA ALA A 73 26.70 6.76 -4.67
C ALA A 73 27.02 6.63 -6.19
N VAL A 74 26.24 7.26 -7.07
CA VAL A 74 26.55 7.37 -8.51
C VAL A 74 27.80 8.20 -8.75
N GLU A 75 28.04 9.23 -7.94
CA GLU A 75 29.27 10.03 -7.96
C GLU A 75 30.49 9.31 -7.34
N GLY A 76 30.34 8.08 -6.87
CA GLY A 76 31.41 7.27 -6.27
C GLY A 76 31.76 7.66 -4.83
N LYS A 77 30.89 8.41 -4.14
CA LYS A 77 31.07 8.85 -2.75
C LYS A 77 30.28 8.02 -1.73
N GLY A 78 29.60 6.95 -2.16
CA GLY A 78 28.79 6.09 -1.28
C GLY A 78 28.39 4.75 -1.90
N GLU A 79 27.78 3.89 -1.10
CA GLU A 79 27.26 2.58 -1.54
C GLU A 79 25.74 2.64 -1.76
N VAL A 80 25.27 2.12 -2.90
CA VAL A 80 23.83 1.93 -3.17
C VAL A 80 23.36 0.65 -2.50
N SER A 81 22.42 0.77 -1.55
CA SER A 81 21.70 -0.40 -1.05
C SER A 81 20.54 -0.76 -1.98
N THR A 82 20.29 -2.06 -2.14
CA THR A 82 19.08 -2.56 -2.84
C THR A 82 17.78 -2.11 -2.17
N ALA A 83 17.83 -1.73 -0.89
CA ALA A 83 16.71 -1.12 -0.17
C ALA A 83 16.40 0.29 -0.68
N ASP A 84 17.43 1.12 -0.94
CA ASP A 84 17.27 2.49 -1.43
C ASP A 84 16.65 2.52 -2.84
N VAL A 85 17.04 1.57 -3.70
CA VAL A 85 16.44 1.40 -5.04
C VAL A 85 14.98 0.97 -4.95
N LYS A 86 14.64 0.05 -4.04
CA LYS A 86 13.25 -0.40 -3.83
C LYS A 86 12.36 0.74 -3.32
N GLU A 87 12.86 1.58 -2.42
CA GLU A 87 12.14 2.76 -1.94
C GLU A 87 11.88 3.77 -3.06
N LEU A 88 12.89 4.08 -3.88
CA LEU A 88 12.74 4.99 -5.01
C LEU A 88 11.74 4.46 -6.04
N LEU A 89 11.77 3.14 -6.32
CA LEU A 89 10.83 2.50 -7.25
C LEU A 89 9.39 2.59 -6.73
N LEU A 90 9.20 2.38 -5.42
CA LEU A 90 7.91 2.47 -4.76
C LEU A 90 7.38 3.92 -4.77
N ALA A 91 8.25 4.89 -4.49
CA ALA A 91 7.94 6.32 -4.58
C ALA A 91 7.61 6.79 -6.01
N THR A 92 8.29 6.24 -7.02
CA THR A 92 7.99 6.54 -8.43
C THR A 92 6.62 6.00 -8.83
N ARG A 93 6.28 4.78 -8.39
CA ARG A 93 4.95 4.18 -8.62
C ARG A 93 3.85 4.98 -7.92
N TYR A 94 4.12 5.54 -6.74
CA TYR A 94 3.21 6.46 -6.05
C TYR A 94 2.90 7.71 -6.90
N LEU A 95 3.95 8.40 -7.39
CA LEU A 95 3.79 9.60 -8.20
C LEU A 95 2.97 9.31 -9.47
N MET A 96 3.22 8.17 -10.13
CA MET A 96 2.44 7.74 -11.29
C MET A 96 0.96 7.51 -10.95
N LEU A 97 0.66 6.82 -9.85
CA LEU A 97 -0.73 6.59 -9.41
C LEU A 97 -1.45 7.86 -8.96
N THR A 98 -0.71 8.93 -8.62
CA THR A 98 -1.29 10.22 -8.24
C THR A 98 -1.43 11.22 -9.39
N THR A 99 -0.93 10.91 -10.59
CA THR A 99 -0.91 11.83 -11.74
C THR A 99 -2.04 11.62 -12.75
N ASP A 100 -2.93 10.64 -12.57
CA ASP A 100 -4.16 10.48 -13.37
C ASP A 100 -5.30 11.38 -12.88
N GLY A 101 -5.09 12.70 -12.96
CA GLY A 101 -6.09 13.68 -12.51
C GLY A 101 -5.77 15.11 -12.93
N GLU A 102 -5.57 15.32 -14.24
CA GLU A 102 -5.88 16.60 -14.90
C GLU A 102 -6.92 16.35 -16.00
#